data_AF-A0A9E2PY55-F1
#
_entry.id   AF-A0A9E2PY55-F1
#
_cell.length_a   1.000
_cell.length_b   1.000
_cell.length_c   1.000
_cell.angle_alpha   90.00
_cell.angle_beta   90.00
_cell.angle_gamma   90.00
#
_symmetry.space_group_name_H-M   'P 1'
#
loop_
_entity.id
_entity.type
_entity.pdbx_description
1 polymer ?
#
loop_
_entity_poly.entity_id
_entity_poly.type
_entity_poly.pdbx_seq_one_letter_code
_entity_poly.pdbx_strand_id
1 'polypeptide(L)'
;MIKREVWYFRGVGPQNTPACLELMEKAVAEGFRHLVVASTTGDSGAQAARRLQGKDVNLVVVGHSVGFKGPNLDEFLQEHYQEITGLGGKVLKATILTHSLETSLADQFKGSAPTLLIANTLRRLGQGVKVGCEIVMEAVDAGLIPEGEEVVAVGGTARGWDTVAIIKSAASKRFMQLSVLEIWGKPRV
;
A
#
# COMPACT_ATOMS: atom_id res chain seq x y z
N MET A 1 -22.07 16.31 -2.94
CA MET A 1 -22.37 15.08 -2.16
C MET A 1 -22.07 13.90 -3.06
N ILE A 2 -21.18 12.98 -2.64
CA ILE A 2 -20.81 11.77 -3.39
C ILE A 2 -21.43 10.56 -2.65
N LYS A 3 -21.98 9.60 -3.40
CA LYS A 3 -22.45 8.31 -2.87
C LYS A 3 -21.63 7.20 -3.49
N ARG A 4 -21.16 6.25 -2.67
CA ARG A 4 -20.27 5.16 -3.06
C ARG A 4 -20.74 3.83 -2.53
N GLU A 5 -20.55 2.79 -3.34
CA GLU A 5 -20.61 1.40 -2.90
C GLU A 5 -19.28 1.00 -2.25
N VAL A 6 -19.35 0.23 -1.17
CA VAL A 6 -18.17 -0.27 -0.44
C VAL A 6 -18.27 -1.78 -0.29
N TRP A 7 -17.17 -2.48 -0.61
CA TRP A 7 -17.09 -3.93 -0.55
C TRP A 7 -16.56 -4.37 0.82
N TYR A 8 -17.39 -5.09 1.57
CA TYR A 8 -17.00 -5.64 2.87
C TYR A 8 -16.70 -7.13 2.79
N PHE A 9 -15.42 -7.49 2.88
CA PHE A 9 -14.98 -8.88 2.83
C PHE A 9 -15.23 -9.61 4.15
N ARG A 10 -15.58 -10.91 4.09
CA ARG A 10 -15.85 -11.72 5.28
C ARG A 10 -14.60 -12.04 6.12
N GLY A 11 -13.41 -11.94 5.53
CA GLY A 11 -12.14 -12.27 6.18
C GLY A 11 -10.99 -11.48 5.59
N VAL A 12 -9.81 -11.60 6.22
CA VAL A 12 -8.57 -10.89 5.85
C VAL A 12 -7.70 -11.74 4.92
N GLY A 13 -6.82 -11.08 4.15
CA GLY A 13 -5.75 -11.76 3.42
C GLY A 13 -6.03 -12.05 1.93
N PRO A 14 -5.22 -12.93 1.32
CA PRO A 14 -4.98 -12.95 -0.13
C PRO A 14 -6.17 -13.41 -0.97
N GLN A 15 -7.14 -14.11 -0.38
CA GLN A 15 -8.36 -14.53 -1.08
C GLN A 15 -9.19 -13.35 -1.60
N ASN A 16 -8.97 -12.14 -1.06
CA ASN A 16 -9.65 -10.92 -1.52
C ASN A 16 -8.88 -10.19 -2.63
N THR A 17 -7.66 -10.61 -2.98
CA THR A 17 -6.82 -9.94 -3.99
C THR A 17 -7.53 -9.78 -5.35
N PRO A 18 -8.25 -10.79 -5.88
CA PRO A 18 -9.00 -10.62 -7.13
C PRO A 18 -10.02 -9.47 -7.07
N ALA A 19 -10.76 -9.36 -5.97
CA ALA A 19 -11.72 -8.27 -5.78
C ALA A 19 -11.04 -6.90 -5.63
N CYS A 20 -9.86 -6.85 -5.00
CA CYS A 20 -9.06 -5.63 -4.95
C CYS A 20 -8.56 -5.19 -6.34
N LEU A 21 -8.19 -6.14 -7.21
CA LEU A 21 -7.84 -5.85 -8.61
C LEU A 21 -9.04 -5.27 -9.37
N GLU A 22 -10.24 -5.82 -9.18
CA GLU A 22 -11.46 -5.29 -9.81
C GLU A 22 -11.77 -3.85 -9.36
N LEU A 23 -11.68 -3.56 -8.06
CA LEU A 23 -11.87 -2.22 -7.53
C LEU A 23 -10.81 -1.24 -8.05
N MET A 24 -9.58 -1.71 -8.23
CA MET A 24 -8.48 -0.92 -8.79
C MET A 24 -8.73 -0.59 -10.27
N GLU A 25 -9.15 -1.56 -11.08
CA GLU A 25 -9.52 -1.35 -12.48
C GLU A 25 -10.71 -0.38 -12.61
N LYS A 26 -11.69 -0.49 -11.71
CA LYS A 26 -12.79 0.47 -11.59
C LYS A 26 -12.28 1.88 -11.29
N ALA A 27 -11.31 2.04 -10.38
CA ALA A 27 -10.75 3.35 -10.07
C ALA A 27 -10.06 3.97 -11.30
N VAL A 28 -9.30 3.18 -12.05
CA VAL A 28 -8.70 3.64 -13.30
C VAL A 28 -9.76 4.09 -14.31
N ALA A 29 -10.84 3.33 -14.46
CA ALA A 29 -11.96 3.69 -15.33
C ALA A 29 -12.65 5.00 -14.92
N GLU A 30 -12.57 5.37 -13.64
CA GLU A 30 -13.12 6.61 -13.09
C GLU A 30 -12.12 7.78 -13.10
N GLY A 31 -10.92 7.58 -13.66
CA GLY A 31 -9.95 8.65 -13.91
C GLY A 31 -8.82 8.76 -12.89
N PHE A 32 -8.71 7.85 -11.93
CA PHE A 32 -7.56 7.84 -11.01
C PHE A 32 -6.28 7.44 -11.77
N ARG A 33 -5.26 8.31 -11.69
CA ARG A 33 -3.99 8.15 -12.43
C ARG A 33 -2.85 7.56 -11.60
N HIS A 34 -2.93 7.65 -10.28
CA HIS A 34 -1.87 7.23 -9.37
C HIS A 34 -2.33 6.05 -8.53
N LEU A 35 -1.62 4.93 -8.64
CA LEU A 35 -1.91 3.70 -7.95
C LEU A 35 -0.67 3.27 -7.18
N VAL A 36 -0.81 3.13 -5.86
CA VAL A 36 0.26 2.67 -4.98
C VAL A 36 -0.18 1.41 -4.28
N VAL A 37 0.55 0.32 -4.51
CA VAL A 37 0.14 -1.01 -4.07
C VAL A 37 1.25 -1.69 -3.28
N ALA A 38 0.91 -2.37 -2.19
CA ALA A 38 1.88 -3.11 -1.38
C ALA A 38 2.17 -4.48 -2.02
N SER A 39 3.43 -4.93 -2.08
CA SER A 39 3.75 -6.29 -2.51
C SER A 39 5.09 -6.74 -1.93
N THR A 40 5.07 -7.75 -1.07
CA THR A 40 6.30 -8.26 -0.41
C THR A 40 7.19 -9.01 -1.39
N THR A 41 6.66 -10.04 -2.07
CA THR A 41 7.44 -10.84 -3.03
C THR A 41 7.39 -10.28 -4.45
N GLY A 42 6.47 -9.36 -4.73
CA GLY A 42 6.22 -8.80 -6.07
C GLY A 42 4.98 -9.38 -6.76
N ASP A 43 4.50 -10.55 -6.37
CA ASP A 43 3.41 -11.28 -7.07
C ASP A 43 2.13 -10.44 -7.30
N SER A 44 1.53 -9.88 -6.23
CA SER A 44 0.31 -9.07 -6.37
C SER A 44 0.55 -7.80 -7.20
N GLY A 45 1.72 -7.19 -7.07
CA GLY A 45 2.15 -6.06 -7.89
C GLY A 45 2.27 -6.42 -9.38
N ALA A 46 2.80 -7.60 -9.70
CA ALA A 46 2.89 -8.11 -11.06
C ALA A 46 1.50 -8.40 -11.65
N GLN A 47 0.58 -8.97 -10.85
CA GLN A 47 -0.82 -9.12 -11.23
C GLN A 47 -1.48 -7.78 -11.59
N ALA A 48 -1.25 -6.74 -10.78
CA ALA A 48 -1.74 -5.39 -11.08
C ALA A 48 -1.11 -4.82 -12.36
N ALA A 49 0.20 -4.96 -12.54
CA ALA A 49 0.88 -4.50 -13.75
C ALA A 49 0.30 -5.13 -15.02
N ARG A 50 -0.02 -6.44 -14.99
CA ARG A 50 -0.70 -7.13 -16.11
C ARG A 50 -2.09 -6.56 -16.40
N ARG A 51 -2.90 -6.33 -15.37
CA ARG A 51 -4.27 -5.78 -15.51
C ARG A 51 -4.28 -4.34 -16.04
N LEU A 52 -3.27 -3.57 -15.68
CA LEU A 52 -3.14 -2.15 -16.04
C LEU A 52 -2.33 -1.92 -17.32
N GLN A 53 -1.89 -2.99 -18.00
CA GLN A 53 -1.08 -2.86 -19.21
C GLN A 53 -1.81 -2.02 -20.27
N GLY A 54 -1.11 -1.02 -20.81
CA GLY A 54 -1.65 -0.11 -21.83
C GLY A 54 -2.61 0.96 -21.30
N LYS A 55 -2.83 1.04 -19.98
CA LYS A 55 -3.56 2.15 -19.35
C LYS A 55 -2.59 3.31 -19.06
N ASP A 56 -3.05 4.53 -19.23
CA ASP A 56 -2.27 5.74 -18.89
C ASP A 56 -2.33 6.01 -17.39
N VAL A 57 -1.61 5.19 -16.62
CA VAL A 57 -1.56 5.26 -15.16
C VAL A 57 -0.13 5.08 -14.64
N ASN A 58 0.14 5.67 -13.49
CA ASN A 58 1.38 5.50 -12.75
C ASN A 58 1.17 4.46 -11.64
N LEU A 59 1.62 3.22 -11.89
CA LEU A 59 1.64 2.15 -10.90
C LEU A 59 2.97 2.16 -10.13
N VAL A 60 2.89 2.30 -8.81
CA VAL A 60 4.02 2.16 -7.88
C VAL A 60 3.77 0.95 -6.98
N VAL A 61 4.64 -0.05 -7.09
CA VAL A 61 4.62 -1.25 -6.25
C VAL A 61 5.63 -1.07 -5.13
N VAL A 62 5.15 -1.06 -3.89
CA VAL A 62 5.97 -0.85 -2.69
C VAL A 62 6.19 -2.19 -1.99
N GLY A 63 7.44 -2.62 -1.93
CA GLY A 63 7.89 -3.78 -1.17
C GLY A 63 8.66 -3.38 0.10
N HIS A 64 8.94 -4.36 0.94
CA HIS A 64 9.78 -4.16 2.12
C HIS A 64 11.22 -3.79 1.73
N SER A 65 11.90 -3.04 2.59
CA SER A 65 13.35 -2.85 2.51
C SER A 65 14.08 -4.19 2.53
N VAL A 66 15.20 -4.29 1.80
CA VAL A 66 16.02 -5.52 1.67
C VAL A 66 16.46 -6.15 3.01
N GLY A 67 16.53 -5.38 4.10
CA GLY A 67 16.90 -5.92 5.42
C GLY A 67 15.75 -6.42 6.28
N PHE A 68 14.50 -6.33 5.81
CA PHE A 68 13.32 -6.45 6.68
C PHE A 68 13.14 -7.86 7.27
N LYS A 69 13.20 -8.90 6.44
CA LYS A 69 13.09 -10.30 6.90
C LYS A 69 14.38 -10.82 7.53
N GLY A 70 15.52 -10.25 7.14
CA GLY A 70 16.83 -10.61 7.67
C GLY A 70 17.96 -9.85 6.98
N PRO A 71 19.20 -9.94 7.50
CA PRO A 71 20.34 -9.22 6.95
C PRO A 71 20.57 -9.57 5.47
N ASN A 72 20.58 -8.53 4.61
CA ASN A 72 20.80 -8.65 3.17
C ASN A 72 19.81 -9.57 2.43
N LEU A 73 18.62 -9.80 2.98
CA LEU A 73 17.62 -10.71 2.41
C LEU A 73 16.49 -9.96 1.72
N ASP A 74 16.62 -9.78 0.42
CA ASP A 74 15.54 -9.25 -0.41
C ASP A 74 14.41 -10.27 -0.56
N GLU A 75 13.21 -9.91 -0.10
CA GLU A 75 12.01 -10.74 -0.27
C GLU A 75 11.43 -10.61 -1.69
N PHE A 76 11.75 -9.53 -2.40
CA PHE A 76 11.16 -9.21 -3.69
C PHE A 76 11.84 -10.00 -4.81
N LEU A 77 11.07 -10.86 -5.48
CA LEU A 77 11.62 -11.77 -6.48
C LEU A 77 11.98 -11.02 -7.76
N GLN A 78 13.13 -11.36 -8.34
CA GLN A 78 13.67 -10.70 -9.53
C GLN A 78 12.74 -10.84 -10.75
N GLU A 79 12.07 -11.98 -10.89
CA GLU A 79 11.09 -12.22 -11.96
C GLU A 79 9.91 -11.24 -11.92
N HIS A 80 9.35 -10.99 -10.72
CA HIS A 80 8.26 -10.04 -10.55
C HIS A 80 8.74 -8.60 -10.71
N TYR A 81 9.96 -8.28 -10.27
CA TYR A 81 10.56 -6.98 -10.52
C TYR A 81 10.66 -6.68 -12.02
N GLN A 82 11.19 -7.63 -12.79
CA GLN A 82 11.33 -7.52 -14.24
C GLN A 82 9.98 -7.41 -14.93
N GLU A 83 9.00 -8.19 -14.49
CA GLU A 83 7.65 -8.13 -15.05
C GLU A 83 6.98 -6.77 -14.78
N ILE A 84 7.01 -6.28 -13.54
CA ILE A 84 6.40 -4.99 -13.18
C ILE A 84 7.04 -3.85 -13.99
N THR A 85 8.37 -3.79 -14.02
CA THR A 85 9.10 -2.73 -14.71
C THR A 85 8.98 -2.82 -16.24
N GLY A 86 8.97 -4.03 -16.79
CA GLY A 86 8.76 -4.26 -18.22
C GLY A 86 7.35 -3.86 -18.69
N LEU A 87 6.37 -3.87 -17.80
CA LEU A 87 5.00 -3.40 -18.05
C LEU A 87 4.81 -1.90 -17.71
N GLY A 88 5.89 -1.18 -17.40
CA GLY A 88 5.87 0.26 -17.14
C GLY A 88 5.58 0.66 -15.68
N GLY A 89 5.42 -0.31 -14.77
CA GLY A 89 5.30 -0.07 -13.33
C GLY A 89 6.64 0.30 -12.70
N LYS A 90 6.58 0.93 -11.53
CA LYS A 90 7.75 1.28 -10.71
C LYS A 90 7.79 0.40 -9.47
N VAL A 91 8.99 0.01 -9.04
CA VAL A 91 9.17 -0.73 -7.79
C VAL A 91 9.95 0.12 -6.79
N LEU A 92 9.39 0.28 -5.59
CA LEU A 92 10.01 0.93 -4.46
C LEU A 92 10.22 -0.11 -3.34
N LYS A 93 11.44 -0.23 -2.84
CA LYS A 93 11.75 -1.02 -1.64
C LYS A 93 11.99 -0.05 -0.50
N ALA A 94 11.04 0.08 0.42
CA ALA A 94 11.04 1.13 1.43
C ALA A 94 11.07 0.59 2.85
N THR A 95 11.55 1.44 3.77
CA THR A 95 11.47 1.18 5.20
C THR A 95 10.05 1.44 5.67
N ILE A 96 9.42 0.48 6.36
CA ILE A 96 8.07 0.66 6.90
C ILE A 96 8.09 1.78 7.94
N LEU A 97 7.45 2.90 7.61
CA LEU A 97 7.51 4.15 8.40
C LEU A 97 7.10 3.97 9.87
N THR A 98 6.15 3.08 10.17
CA THR A 98 5.66 2.84 11.54
C THR A 98 6.18 1.55 12.19
N HIS A 99 7.31 1.02 11.70
CA HIS A 99 7.89 -0.21 12.23
C HIS A 99 9.36 -0.04 12.61
N SER A 100 10.27 0.01 11.64
CA SER A 100 11.71 -0.30 11.79
C SER A 100 12.39 0.17 13.09
N LEU A 101 12.77 1.44 13.20
CA LEU A 101 13.48 1.92 14.40
C LEU A 101 12.63 1.78 15.66
N GLU A 102 11.32 1.96 15.53
CA GLU A 102 10.40 2.05 16.66
C GLU A 102 10.12 0.69 17.29
N THR A 103 10.07 -0.39 16.50
CA THR A 103 10.04 -1.75 17.02
C THR A 103 11.36 -2.13 17.68
N SER A 104 12.50 -1.71 17.12
CA SER A 104 13.81 -1.95 17.74
C SER A 104 13.92 -1.27 19.11
N LEU A 105 13.48 -0.01 19.21
CA LEU A 105 13.42 0.73 20.46
C LEU A 105 12.43 0.10 21.45
N ALA A 106 11.23 -0.27 21.00
CA ALA A 106 10.23 -0.94 21.85
C ALA A 106 10.73 -2.28 22.38
N ASP A 107 11.44 -3.07 21.58
CA ASP A 107 12.00 -4.35 21.98
C ASP A 107 13.13 -4.18 23.02
N GLN A 108 14.01 -3.18 22.83
CA GLN A 108 15.13 -2.90 23.72
C GLN A 108 14.68 -2.27 25.04
N PHE A 109 13.81 -1.25 24.99
CA PHE A 109 13.46 -0.40 26.12
C PHE A 109 12.08 -0.69 26.71
N LYS A 110 11.32 -1.63 26.13
CA LYS A 110 9.99 -2.09 26.59
C LYS A 110 8.95 -0.96 26.73
N GLY A 111 9.04 0.07 25.88
CA GLY A 111 8.13 1.22 25.86
C GLY A 111 7.20 1.25 24.65
N SER A 112 6.10 2.00 24.74
CA SER A 112 5.27 2.35 23.59
C SER A 112 5.86 3.56 22.87
N ALA A 113 6.00 3.46 21.55
CA ALA A 113 6.51 4.57 20.76
C ALA A 113 5.42 5.25 19.91
N PRO A 114 5.54 6.57 19.64
CA PRO A 114 4.49 7.33 18.94
C PRO A 114 4.03 6.72 17.62
N THR A 115 4.95 6.20 16.79
CA THR A 115 4.58 5.62 15.49
C THR A 115 3.86 4.28 15.62
N LEU A 116 4.18 3.46 16.62
CA LEU A 116 3.46 2.22 16.93
C LEU A 116 2.04 2.51 17.41
N LEU A 117 1.83 3.58 18.16
CA LEU A 117 0.50 4.06 18.54
C LEU A 117 -0.31 4.48 17.30
N ILE A 118 0.30 5.22 16.37
CA ILE A 118 -0.31 5.59 15.10
C ILE A 118 -0.70 4.33 14.30
N ALA A 119 0.23 3.39 14.13
CA ALA A 119 0.00 2.15 13.41
C ALA A 119 -1.18 1.36 14.00
N ASN A 120 -1.21 1.21 15.32
CA ASN A 120 -2.26 0.47 16.01
C ASN A 120 -3.60 1.20 15.97
N THR A 121 -3.60 2.53 15.93
CA THR A 121 -4.80 3.34 15.72
C THR A 121 -5.35 3.14 14.31
N LEU A 122 -4.51 3.23 13.27
CA LEU A 122 -4.94 2.97 11.89
C LEU A 122 -5.43 1.54 11.69
N ARG A 123 -4.82 0.56 12.35
CA ARG A 123 -5.28 -0.84 12.34
C ARG A 123 -6.69 -1.04 12.92
N ARG A 124 -7.25 -0.07 13.66
CA ARG A 124 -8.67 -0.11 14.05
C ARG A 124 -9.61 -0.02 12.84
N LEU A 125 -9.12 0.49 11.71
CA LEU A 125 -9.84 0.50 10.42
C LEU A 125 -9.48 -0.70 9.53
N GLY A 126 -8.45 -1.48 9.89
CA GLY A 126 -7.94 -2.64 9.15
C GLY A 126 -6.43 -2.54 8.88
N GLN A 127 -5.75 -3.69 8.73
CA GLN A 127 -4.32 -3.71 8.41
C GLN A 127 -4.04 -3.05 7.05
N GLY A 128 -4.85 -3.35 6.03
CA GLY A 128 -4.67 -2.77 4.71
C GLY A 128 -4.85 -1.25 4.65
N VAL A 129 -5.70 -0.66 5.51
CA VAL A 129 -5.82 0.81 5.61
C VAL A 129 -4.52 1.42 6.15
N LYS A 130 -3.99 0.83 7.24
CA LYS A 130 -2.69 1.24 7.81
C LYS A 130 -1.58 1.13 6.76
N VAL A 131 -1.49 0.00 6.06
CA VAL A 131 -0.49 -0.22 5.00
C VAL A 131 -0.66 0.81 3.88
N GLY A 132 -1.90 1.07 3.45
CA GLY A 132 -2.21 2.09 2.43
C GLY A 132 -1.68 3.47 2.80
N CYS A 133 -1.83 3.90 4.05
CA CYS A 133 -1.27 5.16 4.52
C CYS A 133 0.26 5.19 4.43
N GLU A 134 0.95 4.10 4.81
CA GLU A 134 2.40 4.02 4.78
C GLU A 134 2.95 4.07 3.35
N ILE A 135 2.48 3.19 2.48
CA ILE A 135 3.02 3.06 1.13
C ILE A 135 2.80 4.33 0.31
N VAL A 136 1.71 5.06 0.55
CA VAL A 136 1.46 6.35 -0.11
C VAL A 136 2.49 7.38 0.35
N MET A 137 2.77 7.49 1.64
CA MET A 137 3.80 8.41 2.15
C MET A 137 5.19 8.02 1.64
N GLU A 138 5.53 6.73 1.65
CA GLU A 138 6.81 6.22 1.12
C GLU A 138 6.97 6.53 -0.37
N ALA A 139 5.91 6.40 -1.16
CA ALA A 139 5.92 6.72 -2.58
C ALA A 139 6.06 8.23 -2.85
N VAL A 140 5.47 9.09 -2.01
CA VAL A 140 5.68 10.55 -2.08
C VAL A 140 7.11 10.91 -1.68
N ASP A 141 7.62 10.33 -0.58
CA ASP A 141 8.99 10.58 -0.10
C ASP A 141 10.03 10.21 -1.16
N ALA A 142 9.77 9.16 -1.95
CA ALA A 142 10.60 8.73 -3.07
C ALA A 142 10.39 9.53 -4.37
N GLY A 143 9.46 10.49 -4.41
CA GLY A 143 9.14 11.29 -5.59
C GLY A 143 8.46 10.50 -6.72
N LEU A 144 7.87 9.34 -6.41
CA LEU A 144 7.24 8.47 -7.40
C LEU A 144 5.79 8.86 -7.70
N ILE A 145 5.15 9.56 -6.77
CA ILE A 145 3.84 10.21 -6.94
C ILE A 145 3.88 11.65 -6.40
N PRO A 146 3.07 12.56 -6.97
CA PRO A 146 2.92 13.92 -6.45
C PRO A 146 2.23 13.94 -5.08
N GLU A 147 2.59 14.94 -4.27
CA GLU A 147 1.90 15.28 -3.02
C GLU A 147 0.61 16.06 -3.29
N GLY A 148 -0.45 15.80 -2.51
CA GLY A 148 -1.73 16.49 -2.58
C GLY A 148 -2.74 15.92 -3.58
N GLU A 149 -2.33 14.92 -4.36
CA GLU A 149 -3.18 14.23 -5.34
C GLU A 149 -3.95 13.07 -4.70
N GLU A 150 -5.06 12.68 -5.31
CA GLU A 150 -5.83 11.50 -4.90
C GLU A 150 -5.22 10.23 -5.49
N VAL A 151 -4.92 9.27 -4.63
CA VAL A 151 -4.17 8.06 -4.96
C VAL A 151 -4.99 6.84 -4.57
N VAL A 152 -5.05 5.86 -5.47
CA VAL A 152 -5.58 4.53 -5.15
C VAL A 152 -4.52 3.77 -4.37
N ALA A 153 -4.75 3.55 -3.09
CA ALA A 153 -3.88 2.79 -2.21
C ALA A 153 -4.43 1.37 -2.03
N VAL A 154 -3.61 0.35 -2.30
CA VAL A 154 -4.00 -1.05 -2.16
C VAL A 154 -3.07 -1.77 -1.20
N GLY A 155 -3.64 -2.35 -0.15
CA GLY A 155 -2.91 -3.02 0.92
C GLY A 155 -3.64 -4.28 1.39
N GLY A 156 -3.00 -5.02 2.30
CA GLY A 156 -3.58 -6.25 2.82
C GLY A 156 -3.00 -6.72 4.13
N THR A 157 -3.51 -7.85 4.61
CA THR A 157 -3.07 -8.52 5.82
C THR A 157 -2.17 -9.71 5.49
N ALA A 158 -0.94 -9.72 6.01
CA ALA A 158 0.08 -10.76 5.84
C ALA A 158 0.55 -10.99 4.39
N ARG A 159 -0.34 -11.39 3.47
CA ARG A 159 -0.06 -11.58 2.04
C ARG A 159 -1.25 -11.15 1.20
N GLY A 160 -0.97 -10.77 -0.04
CA GLY A 160 -1.98 -10.30 -0.99
C GLY A 160 -2.69 -9.04 -0.50
N TRP A 161 -3.87 -8.78 -1.06
CA TRP A 161 -4.65 -7.59 -0.75
C TRP A 161 -6.01 -7.94 -0.19
N ASP A 162 -6.45 -7.09 0.72
CA ASP A 162 -7.80 -7.11 1.26
C ASP A 162 -8.41 -5.71 1.44
N THR A 163 -7.70 -4.66 1.05
CA THR A 163 -8.16 -3.27 1.22
C THR A 163 -7.81 -2.42 0.02
N VAL A 164 -8.77 -1.62 -0.45
CA VAL A 164 -8.58 -0.56 -1.45
C VAL A 164 -9.14 0.74 -0.88
N ALA A 165 -8.35 1.80 -0.87
CA ALA A 165 -8.72 3.11 -0.35
C ALA A 165 -8.27 4.23 -1.30
N ILE A 166 -8.98 5.35 -1.27
CA ILE A 166 -8.55 6.60 -1.91
C ILE A 166 -7.92 7.47 -0.82
N ILE A 167 -6.67 7.86 -1.03
CA ILE A 167 -5.88 8.63 -0.08
C ILE A 167 -5.39 9.91 -0.75
N LYS A 168 -5.59 11.06 -0.09
CA LYS A 168 -4.92 12.30 -0.46
C LYS A 168 -3.47 12.22 0.02
N SER A 169 -2.54 12.21 -0.92
CA SER A 169 -1.13 11.93 -0.65
C SER A 169 -0.46 13.06 0.13
N ALA A 170 0.46 12.69 1.01
CA ALA A 170 1.35 13.59 1.73
C ALA A 170 2.70 12.88 1.96
N ALA A 171 3.79 13.62 2.02
CA ALA A 171 5.08 13.09 2.46
C ALA A 171 5.03 12.73 3.95
N SER A 172 5.87 11.79 4.40
CA SER A 172 5.85 11.32 5.79
C SER A 172 6.11 12.45 6.80
N LYS A 173 7.00 13.40 6.46
CA LYS A 173 7.27 14.62 7.25
C LYS A 173 6.03 15.51 7.49
N ARG A 174 4.96 15.31 6.71
CA ARG A 174 3.69 16.03 6.79
C ARG A 174 2.53 15.06 7.04
N PHE A 175 2.77 13.99 7.81
CA PHE A 175 1.76 12.98 8.16
C PHE A 175 0.36 13.54 8.48
N MET A 176 0.27 14.66 9.20
CA MET A 176 -1.02 15.27 9.57
C MET A 176 -1.82 15.86 8.38
N GLN A 177 -1.22 15.92 7.18
CA GLN A 177 -1.87 16.35 5.94
C GLN A 177 -2.35 15.15 5.10
N LEU A 178 -1.93 13.93 5.42
CA LEU A 178 -2.42 12.71 4.82
C LEU A 178 -3.89 12.52 5.20
N SER A 179 -4.74 12.16 4.23
CA SER A 179 -6.16 11.91 4.51
C SER A 179 -6.64 10.68 3.76
N VAL A 180 -7.26 9.74 4.49
CA VAL A 180 -8.06 8.68 3.88
C VAL A 180 -9.40 9.28 3.50
N LEU A 181 -9.67 9.40 2.19
CA LEU A 181 -10.87 10.05 1.66
C LEU A 181 -12.01 9.05 1.51
N GLU A 182 -11.71 7.88 0.95
CA GLU A 182 -12.69 6.82 0.69
C GLU A 182 -12.09 5.44 0.99
N ILE A 183 -12.93 4.49 1.40
CA ILE A 183 -12.57 3.08 1.49
C ILE A 183 -13.50 2.33 0.55
N TRP A 184 -12.94 1.74 -0.51
CA TRP A 184 -13.71 1.06 -1.56
C TRP A 184 -13.92 -0.41 -1.27
N GLY A 185 -12.96 -1.03 -0.58
CA GLY A 185 -13.10 -2.37 -0.06
C GLY A 185 -12.25 -2.58 1.18
N LYS A 186 -12.76 -3.34 2.16
CA LYS A 186 -11.98 -3.80 3.32
C LYS A 186 -12.64 -5.00 4.02
N PRO A 187 -11.92 -5.73 4.88
CA PRO A 187 -12.53 -6.76 5.72
C PRO A 187 -13.53 -6.19 6.73
N ARG A 188 -14.56 -6.97 7.06
CA ARG A 188 -15.51 -6.73 8.15
C ARG A 188 -15.29 -7.77 9.24
N VAL A 189 -14.17 -7.63 9.94
CA VAL A 189 -13.72 -8.47 11.07
C VAL A 189 -13.33 -7.62 12.26
#